data_AF-A0A7C2YJ60-F1
#
_entry.id   AF-A0A7C2YJ60-F1
#
_cell.length_a   1.000
_cell.length_b   1.000
_cell.length_c   1.000
_cell.angle_alpha   90.00
_cell.angle_beta   90.00
_cell.angle_gamma   90.00
#
_symmetry.space_group_name_H-M   'P 1'
#
loop_
_entity.id
_entity.type
_entity.pdbx_description
1 polymer ?
#
loop_
_entity_poly.entity_id
_entity_poly.type
_entity_poly.pdbx_seq_one_letter_code
_entity_poly.pdbx_strand_id
1 'polypeptide(L)'
;MRALIIGIILCFIIGTADIYNLVKIQGSYMTIDFTTGFAIFFIFFITLFNYLFKKIFKKEGLKISELIVIYIMMIVSCSIPTMGLTLYLIPLIAGIKYYSNPQNEWDNLIIPNVKKSLIVQDENAIKWFFEGLPKGQNIPWISWIKPISLWIPLILSLYLAMIFIMVILHKQWSENERLNYPMTKAPIELINSENNNIFKNGLFWFGFLIPFIFGLINGLHFYFPNFPQAQLVKNIPIFRRTLGLSFRISFPMIGFTYFVSLPLAFSLWFFCLLTTIEQGFFNIVGLTFVYSSDVRTFVMASVA
;
A
#
# COMPACT_ATOMS: atom_id res chain seq x y z
N MET A 1 -12.89 -24.81 5.57
CA MET A 1 -11.74 -24.94 6.52
C MET A 1 -10.40 -24.71 5.85
N ARG A 2 -10.04 -25.40 4.76
CA ARG A 2 -8.74 -25.19 4.06
C ARG A 2 -8.50 -23.73 3.67
N ALA A 3 -9.47 -23.10 3.00
CA ALA A 3 -9.41 -21.69 2.62
C ALA A 3 -9.13 -20.73 3.79
N LEU A 4 -9.78 -20.96 4.94
CA LEU A 4 -9.59 -20.12 6.13
C LEU A 4 -8.18 -20.25 6.72
N ILE A 5 -7.65 -21.47 6.76
CA ILE A 5 -6.27 -21.72 7.26
C ILE A 5 -5.26 -21.02 6.35
N ILE A 6 -5.39 -21.20 5.03
CA ILE A 6 -4.52 -20.56 4.05
C ILE A 6 -4.64 -19.04 4.16
N GLY A 7 -5.86 -18.52 4.24
CA GLY A 7 -6.13 -17.10 4.41
C GLY A 7 -5.49 -16.53 5.68
N ILE A 8 -5.64 -17.18 6.85
CA ILE A 8 -5.02 -16.74 8.12
C ILE A 8 -3.50 -16.68 8.00
N ILE A 9 -2.88 -17.72 7.43
CA ILE A 9 -1.43 -17.77 7.24
C ILE A 9 -0.98 -16.61 6.34
N LEU A 10 -1.70 -16.36 5.24
CA LEU A 10 -1.36 -15.27 4.32
C LEU A 10 -1.59 -13.89 4.94
N CYS A 11 -2.65 -13.69 5.73
CA CYS A 11 -2.84 -12.44 6.47
C CYS A 11 -1.70 -12.19 7.46
N PHE A 12 -1.24 -13.23 8.16
CA PHE A 12 -0.09 -13.12 9.05
C PHE A 12 1.20 -12.78 8.28
N ILE A 13 1.44 -13.43 7.14
CA ILE A 13 2.56 -13.13 6.26
C ILE A 13 2.49 -11.69 5.76
N ILE A 14 1.34 -11.24 5.25
CA ILE A 14 1.16 -9.87 4.77
C ILE A 14 1.43 -8.88 5.91
N GLY A 15 0.80 -9.07 7.08
CA GLY A 15 0.96 -8.15 8.21
C GLY A 15 2.40 -8.02 8.71
N THR A 16 3.18 -9.10 8.68
CA THR A 16 4.58 -9.10 9.14
C THR A 16 5.57 -8.71 8.05
N ALA A 17 5.45 -9.30 6.87
CA ALA A 17 6.34 -9.06 5.75
C ALA A 17 6.24 -7.63 5.23
N ASP A 18 5.05 -7.03 5.24
CA ASP A 18 4.85 -5.68 4.78
C ASP A 18 5.53 -4.64 5.67
N ILE A 19 5.33 -4.73 6.99
CA ILE A 19 6.02 -3.87 7.97
C ILE A 19 7.53 -4.07 7.89
N TYR A 20 7.99 -5.32 7.81
CA TYR A 20 9.42 -5.62 7.69
C TYR A 20 10.01 -5.04 6.39
N ASN A 21 9.30 -5.23 5.28
CA ASN A 21 9.72 -4.72 3.98
C ASN A 21 9.82 -3.20 3.98
N LEU A 22 8.85 -2.50 4.57
CA LEU A 22 8.82 -1.05 4.57
C LEU A 22 9.83 -0.44 5.55
N VAL A 23 9.89 -0.95 6.79
CA VAL A 23 10.72 -0.37 7.86
C VAL A 23 12.17 -0.83 7.78
N LYS A 24 12.42 -2.10 7.43
CA LYS A 24 13.77 -2.69 7.48
C LYS A 24 14.42 -2.81 6.10
N ILE A 25 13.72 -3.37 5.13
CA ILE A 25 14.27 -3.55 3.77
C ILE A 25 14.28 -2.22 3.03
N GLN A 26 13.30 -1.34 3.29
CA GLN A 26 13.02 -0.15 2.47
C GLN A 26 12.76 -0.55 1.01
N GLY A 27 12.05 -1.67 0.83
CA GLY A 27 11.70 -2.23 -0.46
C GLY A 27 10.44 -1.60 -1.06
N SER A 28 9.80 -2.32 -1.97
CA SER A 28 8.61 -1.84 -2.70
C SER A 28 7.40 -1.62 -1.80
N TYR A 29 6.64 -0.55 -2.03
CA TYR A 29 5.54 -0.10 -1.17
C TYR A 29 4.21 -0.86 -1.40
N MET A 30 4.20 -2.18 -1.31
CA MET A 30 3.10 -3.02 -1.84
C MET A 30 1.70 -2.86 -1.20
N THR A 31 1.57 -2.16 -0.08
CA THR A 31 0.29 -1.85 0.59
C THR A 31 0.06 -0.36 0.85
N ILE A 32 0.96 0.51 0.38
CA ILE A 32 0.83 1.95 0.62
C ILE A 32 -0.50 2.45 0.05
N ASP A 33 -1.08 3.45 0.69
CA ASP A 33 -2.34 4.07 0.27
C ASP A 33 -3.48 3.07 0.03
N PHE A 34 -3.55 2.05 0.89
CA PHE A 34 -4.57 1.00 0.87
C PHE A 34 -4.56 0.13 -0.40
N THR A 35 -3.45 0.14 -1.14
CA THR A 35 -3.27 -0.75 -2.29
C THR A 35 -3.20 -2.22 -1.86
N THR A 36 -3.62 -3.12 -2.75
CA THR A 36 -3.70 -4.56 -2.49
C THR A 36 -2.61 -5.34 -3.22
N GLY A 37 -1.43 -4.73 -3.44
CA GLY A 37 -0.34 -5.29 -4.23
C GLY A 37 0.10 -6.67 -3.74
N PHE A 38 0.26 -6.85 -2.42
CA PHE A 38 0.55 -8.16 -1.83
C PHE A 38 -0.54 -9.21 -2.12
N ALA A 39 -1.82 -8.83 -2.01
CA ALA A 39 -2.92 -9.76 -2.27
C ALA A 39 -2.94 -10.19 -3.75
N ILE A 40 -2.69 -9.27 -4.68
CA ILE A 40 -2.61 -9.55 -6.13
C ILE A 40 -1.40 -10.46 -6.42
N PHE A 41 -0.25 -10.18 -5.81
CA PHE A 41 0.94 -11.01 -5.93
C PHE A 41 0.67 -12.44 -5.46
N PHE A 42 0.16 -12.61 -4.24
CA PHE A 42 -0.10 -13.94 -3.70
C PHE A 42 -1.23 -14.68 -4.44
N ILE A 43 -2.31 -14.00 -4.82
CA ILE A 43 -3.39 -14.68 -5.56
C ILE A 43 -2.94 -15.16 -6.93
N PHE A 44 -2.03 -14.43 -7.61
CA PHE A 44 -1.41 -14.90 -8.85
C PHE A 44 -0.67 -16.23 -8.64
N PHE A 45 0.20 -16.31 -7.62
CA PHE A 45 0.94 -17.56 -7.36
C PHE A 45 0.03 -18.69 -6.87
N ILE A 46 -0.95 -18.40 -6.01
CA ILE A 46 -1.89 -19.42 -5.52
C ILE A 46 -2.70 -20.00 -6.67
N THR A 47 -3.22 -19.16 -7.55
CA THR A 47 -4.00 -19.61 -8.72
C THR A 47 -3.13 -20.36 -9.72
N LEU A 48 -1.91 -19.88 -9.99
CA LEU A 48 -0.94 -20.57 -10.85
C LEU A 48 -0.55 -21.95 -10.30
N PHE A 49 -0.19 -22.03 -9.01
CA PHE A 49 0.15 -23.31 -8.37
C PHE A 49 -1.05 -24.24 -8.27
N ASN A 50 -2.25 -23.72 -7.99
CA ASN A 50 -3.48 -24.52 -8.01
C ASN A 50 -3.74 -25.12 -9.39
N TYR A 51 -3.60 -24.32 -10.45
CA TYR A 51 -3.72 -24.77 -11.83
C TYR A 51 -2.69 -25.85 -12.18
N LEU A 52 -1.41 -25.62 -11.86
CA LEU A 52 -0.33 -26.59 -12.09
C LEU A 52 -0.54 -27.88 -11.29
N PHE A 53 -0.97 -27.77 -10.04
CA PHE A 53 -1.23 -28.91 -9.16
C PHE A 53 -2.35 -29.80 -9.73
N LYS A 54 -3.49 -29.20 -10.12
CA LYS A 54 -4.58 -29.93 -10.78
C LYS A 54 -4.13 -30.59 -12.09
N LYS A 55 -3.30 -29.90 -12.89
CA LYS A 55 -2.80 -30.41 -14.16
C LYS A 55 -1.83 -31.59 -14.00
N ILE A 56 -0.88 -31.48 -13.06
CA ILE A 56 0.18 -32.48 -12.84
C ILE A 56 -0.36 -33.69 -12.07
N PHE A 57 -1.06 -33.45 -10.96
CA PHE A 57 -1.50 -34.52 -10.06
C PHE A 57 -2.89 -35.05 -10.39
N LYS A 58 -3.65 -34.40 -11.29
CA LYS A 58 -5.04 -34.77 -11.64
C LYS A 58 -5.96 -34.92 -10.42
N LYS A 59 -5.69 -34.15 -9.35
CA LYS A 59 -6.47 -34.13 -8.11
C LYS A 59 -7.32 -32.88 -8.01
N GLU A 60 -8.35 -32.93 -7.18
CA GLU A 60 -9.09 -31.72 -6.79
C GLU A 60 -8.17 -30.76 -6.02
N GLY A 61 -8.00 -29.56 -6.57
CA GLY A 61 -7.36 -28.42 -5.90
C GLY A 61 -8.40 -27.50 -5.25
N LEU A 62 -7.99 -26.26 -4.98
CA LEU A 62 -8.86 -25.22 -4.43
C LEU A 62 -10.00 -24.88 -5.40
N LYS A 63 -11.19 -24.65 -4.83
CA LYS A 63 -12.38 -24.20 -5.55
C LYS A 63 -12.38 -22.68 -5.72
N ILE A 64 -13.15 -22.17 -6.69
CA ILE A 64 -13.32 -20.72 -6.93
C ILE A 64 -13.79 -20.01 -5.65
N SER A 65 -14.77 -20.58 -4.94
CA SER A 65 -15.26 -20.02 -3.67
C SER A 65 -14.17 -19.94 -2.59
N GLU A 66 -13.28 -20.93 -2.52
CA GLU A 66 -12.15 -20.93 -1.58
C GLU A 66 -11.13 -19.84 -1.93
N LEU A 67 -10.82 -19.67 -3.21
CA LEU A 67 -9.92 -18.63 -3.70
C LEU A 67 -10.47 -17.22 -3.45
N ILE A 68 -11.79 -17.02 -3.64
CA ILE A 68 -12.46 -15.75 -3.33
C ILE A 68 -12.34 -15.42 -1.85
N VAL A 69 -12.58 -16.39 -0.95
CA VAL A 69 -12.43 -16.19 0.50
C VAL A 69 -10.99 -15.82 0.86
N ILE A 70 -10.00 -16.56 0.34
CA ILE A 70 -8.58 -16.26 0.57
C ILE A 70 -8.25 -14.84 0.08
N TYR A 71 -8.72 -14.46 -1.10
CA TYR A 71 -8.49 -13.12 -1.66
C TYR A 71 -9.11 -12.02 -0.80
N ILE A 72 -10.37 -12.18 -0.35
CA ILE A 72 -11.04 -11.22 0.55
C ILE A 72 -10.25 -11.05 1.86
N MET A 73 -9.76 -12.15 2.44
CA MET A 73 -8.95 -12.08 3.66
C MET A 73 -7.66 -11.28 3.43
N MET A 74 -6.96 -11.53 2.31
CA MET A 74 -5.72 -10.83 1.98
C MET A 74 -5.91 -9.34 1.73
N ILE A 75 -6.96 -8.92 1.00
CA ILE A 75 -7.17 -7.48 0.72
C ILE A 75 -7.46 -6.70 2.00
N VAL A 76 -8.26 -7.27 2.93
CA VAL A 76 -8.52 -6.66 4.23
C VAL A 76 -7.23 -6.56 5.04
N SER A 77 -6.39 -7.60 4.97
CA SER A 77 -5.09 -7.60 5.65
C SER A 77 -4.11 -6.57 5.10
N CYS A 78 -4.21 -6.17 3.82
CA CYS A 78 -3.33 -5.14 3.25
C CYS A 78 -3.64 -3.74 3.82
N SER A 79 -4.86 -3.50 4.28
CA SER A 79 -5.29 -2.16 4.71
C SER A 79 -4.79 -1.72 6.09
N ILE A 80 -4.23 -2.61 6.91
CA ILE A 80 -3.92 -2.35 8.34
C ILE A 80 -2.43 -2.07 8.64
N PRO A 81 -1.45 -2.78 8.03
CA PRO A 81 -0.07 -2.76 8.50
C PRO A 81 0.66 -1.43 8.27
N THR A 82 0.30 -0.69 7.21
CA THR A 82 0.96 0.58 6.88
C THR A 82 0.08 1.77 7.21
N MET A 83 -0.52 2.38 6.20
CA MET A 83 -1.21 3.66 6.29
C MET A 83 -2.58 3.57 6.97
N GLY A 84 -3.15 2.37 7.11
CA GLY A 84 -4.45 2.27 7.76
C GLY A 84 -4.43 2.21 9.28
N LEU A 85 -3.31 1.83 9.91
CA LEU A 85 -3.24 1.82 11.36
C LEU A 85 -1.83 1.79 11.94
N THR A 86 -1.06 0.73 11.63
CA THR A 86 0.05 0.33 12.50
C THR A 86 1.21 1.33 12.44
N LEU A 87 1.58 1.83 11.25
CA LEU A 87 2.63 2.84 11.10
C LEU A 87 2.21 4.25 11.47
N TYR A 88 0.94 4.47 11.81
CA TYR A 88 0.49 5.75 12.38
C TYR A 88 0.37 5.65 13.90
N LEU A 89 -0.40 4.68 14.40
CA LEU A 89 -0.73 4.60 15.81
C LEU A 89 0.51 4.31 16.66
N ILE A 90 1.33 3.33 16.28
CA ILE A 90 2.46 2.89 17.11
C ILE A 90 3.51 4.01 17.25
N PRO A 91 3.94 4.69 16.16
CA PRO A 91 4.81 5.86 16.29
C PRO A 91 4.14 7.03 16.99
N LEU A 92 2.82 7.23 16.85
CA LEU A 92 2.11 8.33 17.54
C LEU A 92 2.18 8.17 19.07
N ILE A 93 1.83 6.98 19.59
CA ILE A 93 1.74 6.76 21.05
C ILE A 93 3.09 6.76 21.75
N ALA A 94 4.19 6.56 21.02
CA ALA A 94 5.57 6.69 21.52
C ALA A 94 6.20 8.05 21.19
N GLY A 95 5.87 8.60 20.02
CA GLY A 95 6.52 9.76 19.42
C GLY A 95 6.25 11.07 20.14
N ILE A 96 5.08 11.22 20.77
CA ILE A 96 4.74 12.44 21.53
C ILE A 96 5.79 12.75 22.60
N LYS A 97 6.31 11.72 23.31
CA LYS A 97 7.38 11.90 24.29
C LYS A 97 8.76 11.89 23.65
N TYR A 98 9.00 11.07 22.62
CA TYR A 98 10.31 10.98 21.95
C TYR A 98 10.73 12.28 21.25
N TYR A 99 9.79 12.95 20.59
CA TYR A 99 10.06 14.20 19.85
C TYR A 99 9.91 15.46 20.71
N SER A 100 9.60 15.32 22.01
CA SER A 100 9.54 16.46 22.92
C SER A 100 10.93 17.06 23.12
N ASN A 101 11.06 18.37 22.92
CA ASN A 101 12.33 19.08 23.10
C ASN A 101 12.09 20.51 23.64
N PRO A 102 13.14 21.18 24.16
CA PRO A 102 12.99 22.54 24.68
C PRO A 102 12.52 23.57 23.66
N GLN A 103 12.70 23.33 22.35
CA GLN A 103 12.31 24.26 21.29
C GLN A 103 10.81 24.19 20.97
N ASN A 104 10.19 23.00 21.07
CA ASN A 104 8.77 22.82 20.82
C ASN A 104 7.91 22.88 22.08
N GLU A 105 8.54 22.78 23.26
CA GLU A 105 7.92 22.87 24.58
C GLU A 105 6.76 21.88 24.79
N TRP A 106 6.79 20.72 24.11
CA TRP A 106 5.70 19.75 24.19
C TRP A 106 5.49 19.19 25.60
N ASP A 107 6.55 19.13 26.41
CA ASP A 107 6.47 18.77 27.83
C ASP A 107 5.54 19.70 28.64
N ASN A 108 5.43 20.98 28.23
CA ASN A 108 4.61 21.98 28.90
C ASN A 108 3.25 22.17 28.21
N LEU A 109 3.21 22.08 26.87
CA LEU A 109 2.05 22.43 26.06
C LEU A 109 1.15 21.24 25.73
N ILE A 110 1.73 20.07 25.44
CA ILE A 110 0.99 18.92 24.88
C ILE A 110 0.87 17.80 25.90
N ILE A 111 1.99 17.29 26.42
CA ILE A 111 2.04 16.11 27.29
C ILE A 111 1.13 16.23 28.53
N PRO A 112 0.98 17.39 29.19
CA PRO A 112 0.08 17.54 30.33
C PRO A 112 -1.40 17.37 29.97
N ASN A 113 -1.77 17.68 28.71
CA ASN A 113 -3.13 17.59 28.20
C ASN A 113 -3.48 16.21 27.62
N VAL A 114 -2.49 15.33 27.46
CA VAL A 114 -2.68 13.96 26.96
C VAL A 114 -2.91 13.01 28.12
N LYS A 115 -3.94 12.16 28.02
CA LYS A 115 -4.19 11.11 29.01
C LYS A 115 -3.04 10.12 29.01
N LYS A 116 -2.26 10.10 30.10
CA LYS A 116 -1.05 9.26 30.25
C LYS A 116 -1.26 7.77 29.94
N SER A 117 -2.47 7.24 30.15
CA SER A 117 -2.80 5.83 29.83
C SER A 117 -2.88 5.53 28.33
N LEU A 118 -3.06 6.52 27.46
CA LEU A 118 -3.20 6.35 25.99
C LEU A 118 -1.86 6.37 25.25
N ILE A 119 -0.77 6.71 25.93
CA ILE A 119 0.58 6.81 25.37
C ILE A 119 1.55 5.92 26.15
N VAL A 120 2.67 5.54 25.51
CA VAL A 120 3.73 4.79 26.18
C VAL A 120 4.44 5.73 27.17
N GLN A 121 4.64 5.27 28.40
CA GLN A 121 5.26 6.08 29.46
C GLN A 121 6.73 5.77 29.67
N ASP A 122 7.11 4.51 29.48
CA ASP A 122 8.45 3.98 29.70
C ASP A 122 9.45 4.54 28.67
N GLU A 123 10.41 5.31 29.16
CA GLU A 123 11.43 5.97 28.34
C GLU A 123 12.32 4.96 27.59
N ASN A 124 12.63 3.82 28.22
CA ASN A 124 13.42 2.78 27.56
C ASN A 124 12.63 2.15 26.42
N ALA A 125 11.34 1.85 26.65
CA ALA A 125 10.47 1.31 25.60
C ALA A 125 10.34 2.25 24.40
N ILE A 126 10.22 3.56 24.66
CA ILE A 126 10.16 4.59 23.61
C ILE A 126 11.50 4.68 22.87
N LYS A 127 12.60 4.79 23.59
CA LYS A 127 13.94 4.92 23.01
C LYS A 127 14.31 3.71 22.15
N TRP A 128 14.08 2.50 22.65
CA TRP A 128 14.38 1.26 21.92
C TRP A 128 13.50 1.06 20.68
N PHE A 129 12.31 1.66 20.64
CA PHE A 129 11.46 1.63 19.45
C PHE A 129 12.04 2.46 18.30
N PHE A 130 12.54 3.67 18.58
CA PHE A 130 13.09 4.56 17.54
C PHE A 130 14.57 4.30 17.24
N GLU A 131 15.38 4.04 18.26
CA GLU A 131 16.84 3.89 18.12
C GLU A 131 17.28 2.42 17.95
N GLY A 132 16.38 1.48 18.21
CA GLY A 132 16.62 0.04 18.14
C GLY A 132 16.86 -0.61 19.51
N LEU A 133 16.48 -1.88 19.62
CA LEU A 133 16.60 -2.67 20.84
C LEU A 133 18.07 -3.08 21.09
N PRO A 134 18.63 -2.82 22.29
CA PRO A 134 19.97 -3.29 22.64
C PRO A 134 20.08 -4.82 22.58
N LYS A 135 21.26 -5.32 22.18
CA LYS A 135 21.50 -6.77 22.08
C LYS A 135 21.30 -7.45 23.43
N GLY A 136 20.52 -8.54 23.45
CA GLY A 136 20.26 -9.35 24.65
C GLY A 136 19.14 -8.82 25.56
N GLN A 137 18.53 -7.68 25.24
CA GLN A 137 17.34 -7.19 25.95
C GLN A 137 16.06 -7.78 25.36
N ASN A 138 15.03 -7.94 26.21
CA ASN A 138 13.71 -8.35 25.77
C ASN A 138 12.85 -7.14 25.42
N ILE A 139 11.92 -7.31 24.48
CA ILE A 139 10.95 -6.26 24.12
C ILE A 139 10.06 -5.98 25.34
N PRO A 140 9.92 -4.71 25.78
CA PRO A 140 9.15 -4.34 26.96
C PRO A 140 7.64 -4.32 26.67
N TRP A 141 7.05 -5.47 26.32
CA TRP A 141 5.65 -5.61 25.90
C TRP A 141 4.63 -5.02 26.89
N ILE A 142 4.92 -5.10 28.18
CA ILE A 142 4.04 -4.60 29.25
C ILE A 142 3.79 -3.09 29.11
N SER A 143 4.81 -2.34 28.68
CA SER A 143 4.73 -0.89 28.44
C SER A 143 3.83 -0.54 27.24
N TRP A 144 3.60 -1.48 26.32
CA TRP A 144 2.79 -1.30 25.11
C TRP A 144 1.36 -1.85 25.22
N ILE A 145 1.15 -2.96 25.94
CA ILE A 145 -0.16 -3.62 26.04
C ILE A 145 -1.22 -2.65 26.58
N LYS A 146 -0.90 -1.89 27.63
CA LYS A 146 -1.85 -0.97 28.26
C LYS A 146 -2.35 0.12 27.28
N PRO A 147 -1.49 0.94 26.64
CA PRO A 147 -1.98 1.94 25.69
C PRO A 147 -2.70 1.30 24.50
N ILE A 148 -2.14 0.24 23.90
CA ILE A 148 -2.76 -0.44 22.73
C ILE A 148 -4.15 -0.96 23.09
N SER A 149 -4.33 -1.59 24.25
CA SER A 149 -5.62 -2.14 24.67
C SER A 149 -6.72 -1.07 24.80
N LEU A 150 -6.36 0.17 25.16
CA LEU A 150 -7.30 1.29 25.25
C LEU A 150 -7.66 1.88 23.89
N TRP A 151 -6.76 1.76 22.90
CA TRP A 151 -7.03 2.19 21.53
C TRP A 151 -7.90 1.19 20.75
N ILE A 152 -7.81 -0.11 21.06
CA ILE A 152 -8.54 -1.17 20.33
C ILE A 152 -10.05 -0.90 20.22
N PRO A 153 -10.79 -0.57 21.31
CA PRO A 153 -12.23 -0.31 21.20
C PRO A 153 -12.54 0.81 20.21
N LEU A 154 -11.80 1.92 20.26
CA LEU A 154 -11.98 3.05 19.35
C LEU A 154 -11.71 2.65 17.90
N ILE A 155 -10.62 1.91 17.66
CA ILE A 155 -10.24 1.43 16.32
C ILE A 155 -11.29 0.48 15.75
N LEU A 156 -11.76 -0.48 16.56
CA LEU A 156 -12.82 -1.41 16.15
C LEU A 156 -14.12 -0.67 15.84
N SER A 157 -14.51 0.30 16.67
CA SER A 157 -15.69 1.14 16.40
C SER A 157 -15.54 1.95 15.12
N LEU A 158 -14.35 2.50 14.84
CA LEU A 158 -14.07 3.25 13.62
C LEU A 158 -14.19 2.34 12.38
N TYR A 159 -13.53 1.18 12.38
CA TYR A 159 -13.62 0.24 11.26
C TYR A 159 -15.05 -0.28 11.06
N LEU A 160 -15.77 -0.53 12.14
CA LEU A 160 -17.17 -0.94 12.06
C LEU A 160 -18.05 0.15 11.44
N ALA A 161 -17.83 1.41 11.82
CA ALA A 161 -18.51 2.56 11.20
C ALA A 161 -18.15 2.69 9.71
N MET A 162 -16.89 2.52 9.34
CA MET A 162 -16.47 2.51 7.93
C MET A 162 -17.14 1.38 7.13
N ILE A 163 -17.25 0.18 7.71
CA ILE A 163 -17.97 -0.95 7.10
C ILE A 163 -19.45 -0.60 6.94
N PHE A 164 -20.11 -0.03 7.96
CA PHE A 164 -21.52 0.35 7.87
C PHE A 164 -21.76 1.41 6.80
N ILE A 165 -20.91 2.44 6.73
CA ILE A 165 -20.97 3.46 5.67
C ILE A 165 -20.80 2.80 4.30
N MET A 166 -19.81 1.91 4.15
CA MET A 166 -19.59 1.19 2.90
C MET A 166 -20.80 0.35 2.51
N VAL A 167 -21.42 -0.39 3.44
CA VAL A 167 -22.62 -1.20 3.18
C VAL A 167 -23.80 -0.33 2.72
N ILE A 168 -24.01 0.84 3.34
CA ILE A 168 -25.08 1.78 2.95
C ILE A 168 -24.82 2.34 1.54
N LEU A 169 -23.59 2.81 1.29
CA LEU A 169 -23.22 3.41 0.01
C LEU A 169 -23.07 2.39 -1.12
N HIS A 170 -22.77 1.13 -0.81
CA HIS A 170 -22.55 0.09 -1.80
C HIS A 170 -23.75 -0.10 -2.71
N LYS A 171 -24.98 -0.04 -2.15
CA LYS A 171 -26.20 -0.15 -2.95
C LYS A 171 -26.32 1.00 -3.95
N GLN A 172 -26.08 2.23 -3.50
CA GLN A 172 -26.10 3.44 -4.33
C GLN A 172 -25.05 3.35 -5.45
N TRP A 173 -23.81 3.02 -5.10
CA TRP A 173 -22.71 2.94 -6.06
C TRP A 173 -22.88 1.80 -7.07
N SER A 174 -23.38 0.65 -6.62
CA SER A 174 -23.53 -0.53 -7.48
C SER A 174 -24.75 -0.43 -8.40
N GLU A 175 -25.92 -0.06 -7.89
CA GLU A 175 -27.17 -0.10 -8.64
C GLU A 175 -27.39 1.19 -9.46
N ASN A 176 -27.19 2.35 -8.84
CA ASN A 176 -27.54 3.65 -9.44
C ASN A 176 -26.37 4.26 -10.21
N GLU A 177 -25.16 4.27 -9.63
CA GLU A 177 -23.99 4.87 -10.27
C GLU A 177 -23.17 3.88 -11.10
N ARG A 178 -23.47 2.58 -10.98
CA ARG A 178 -22.79 1.46 -11.68
C ARG A 178 -21.27 1.63 -11.65
N LEU A 179 -20.75 1.92 -10.46
CA LEU A 179 -19.35 2.18 -10.24
C LEU A 179 -18.53 0.98 -10.73
N ASN A 180 -17.63 1.24 -11.66
CA ASN A 180 -16.69 0.22 -12.11
C ASN A 180 -15.66 -0.03 -11.01
N TYR A 181 -15.41 -1.31 -10.70
CA TYR A 181 -14.37 -1.74 -9.77
C TYR A 181 -13.15 -2.25 -10.56
N PRO A 182 -12.30 -1.37 -11.11
CA PRO A 182 -11.19 -1.77 -11.99
C PRO A 182 -10.20 -2.70 -11.28
N MET A 183 -9.93 -2.44 -9.99
CA MET A 183 -8.94 -3.17 -9.21
C MET A 183 -9.32 -4.62 -8.91
N THR A 184 -10.62 -4.98 -8.99
CA THR A 184 -11.07 -6.36 -8.75
C THR A 184 -11.02 -7.22 -10.00
N LYS A 185 -10.94 -6.63 -11.20
CA LYS A 185 -11.02 -7.37 -12.47
C LYS A 185 -9.88 -8.37 -12.65
N ALA A 186 -8.63 -7.93 -12.50
CA ALA A 186 -7.47 -8.80 -12.69
C ALA A 186 -7.44 -9.99 -11.71
N PRO A 187 -7.66 -9.80 -10.39
CA PRO A 187 -7.77 -10.91 -9.45
C PRO A 187 -8.90 -11.89 -9.75
N ILE A 188 -10.08 -11.39 -10.14
CA ILE A 188 -11.21 -12.25 -10.50
C ILE A 188 -10.89 -13.12 -11.73
N GLU A 189 -10.22 -12.56 -12.74
CA GLU A 189 -9.78 -13.34 -13.91
C GLU A 189 -8.73 -14.40 -13.58
N LEU A 190 -7.82 -14.12 -12.63
CA LEU A 190 -6.87 -15.11 -12.13
C LEU A 190 -7.57 -16.24 -11.36
N ILE A 191 -8.56 -15.89 -10.54
CA ILE A 191 -9.37 -16.87 -9.79
C ILE A 191 -10.17 -17.76 -10.76
N ASN A 192 -10.68 -17.19 -11.85
CA ASN A 192 -11.40 -17.92 -12.91
C ASN A 192 -10.49 -18.55 -13.96
N SER A 193 -9.19 -18.71 -13.68
CA SER A 193 -8.16 -19.20 -14.60
C SER A 193 -8.47 -20.51 -15.33
N GLU A 194 -9.26 -21.40 -14.71
CA GLU A 194 -9.68 -22.67 -15.30
C GLU A 194 -10.69 -22.50 -16.44
N ASN A 195 -11.59 -21.53 -16.31
CA ASN A 195 -12.66 -21.30 -17.28
C ASN A 195 -12.17 -20.46 -18.46
N ASN A 196 -11.31 -19.46 -18.21
CA ASN A 196 -10.79 -18.56 -19.24
C ASN A 196 -9.47 -19.04 -19.88
N ASN A 197 -8.87 -20.14 -19.39
CA ASN A 197 -7.58 -20.67 -19.84
C ASN A 197 -6.43 -19.63 -19.84
N ILE A 198 -6.46 -18.64 -18.95
CA ILE A 198 -5.49 -17.52 -18.94
C ILE A 198 -4.03 -17.99 -18.90
N PHE A 199 -3.72 -19.01 -18.10
CA PHE A 199 -2.36 -19.54 -17.97
C PHE A 199 -1.85 -20.32 -19.20
N LYS A 200 -2.73 -20.63 -20.17
CA LYS A 200 -2.32 -21.20 -21.46
C LYS A 200 -2.09 -20.13 -22.52
N ASN A 201 -2.55 -18.89 -22.29
CA ASN A 201 -2.49 -17.84 -23.28
C ASN A 201 -1.06 -17.24 -23.36
N GLY A 202 -0.41 -17.37 -24.51
CA GLY A 202 0.93 -16.80 -24.73
C GLY A 202 0.97 -15.27 -24.62
N LEU A 203 -0.11 -14.59 -24.99
CA LEU A 203 -0.19 -13.12 -24.90
C LEU A 203 -0.20 -12.64 -23.44
N PHE A 204 -0.87 -13.38 -22.55
CA PHE A 204 -0.85 -13.12 -21.11
C PHE A 204 0.58 -13.19 -20.56
N TRP A 205 1.30 -14.27 -20.89
CA TRP A 205 2.69 -14.44 -20.45
C TRP A 205 3.63 -13.38 -21.03
N PHE A 206 3.46 -13.01 -22.30
CA PHE A 206 4.21 -11.91 -22.90
C PHE A 206 3.96 -10.58 -22.15
N GLY A 207 2.69 -10.27 -21.86
CA GLY A 207 2.32 -9.09 -21.08
C GLY A 207 2.83 -9.11 -19.64
N PHE A 208 2.90 -10.29 -19.01
CA PHE A 208 3.48 -10.47 -17.67
C PHE A 208 5.00 -10.34 -17.66
N LEU A 209 5.69 -10.90 -18.66
CA LEU A 209 7.14 -10.94 -18.72
C LEU A 209 7.77 -9.55 -18.81
N ILE A 210 7.12 -8.60 -19.49
CA ILE A 210 7.62 -7.22 -19.61
C ILE A 210 7.80 -6.57 -18.23
N PRO A 211 6.75 -6.30 -17.43
CA PRO A 211 6.90 -5.70 -16.11
C PRO A 211 7.71 -6.58 -15.16
N PHE A 212 7.62 -7.91 -15.28
CA PHE A 212 8.40 -8.83 -14.46
C PHE A 212 9.91 -8.67 -14.69
N ILE A 213 10.38 -8.60 -15.94
CA ILE A 213 11.81 -8.43 -16.27
C ILE A 213 12.31 -7.07 -15.79
N PHE A 214 11.57 -5.98 -16.05
CA PHE A 214 11.96 -4.65 -15.57
C PHE A 214 11.99 -4.57 -14.05
N GLY A 215 10.98 -5.15 -13.37
CA GLY A 215 10.93 -5.25 -11.91
C GLY A 215 12.08 -6.08 -11.36
N LEU A 216 12.42 -7.20 -12.00
CA LEU A 216 13.52 -8.08 -11.61
C LEU A 216 14.88 -7.39 -11.77
N ILE A 217 15.12 -6.67 -12.88
CA ILE A 217 16.34 -5.87 -13.08
C ILE A 217 16.48 -4.83 -11.97
N ASN A 218 15.42 -4.08 -11.68
CA ASN A 218 15.45 -3.04 -10.65
C ASN A 218 15.57 -3.63 -9.23
N GLY A 219 14.93 -4.76 -8.96
CA GLY A 219 15.09 -5.50 -7.71
C GLY A 219 16.50 -6.03 -7.52
N LEU A 220 17.12 -6.58 -8.58
CA LEU A 220 18.51 -7.02 -8.53
C LEU A 220 19.47 -5.85 -8.33
N HIS A 221 19.26 -4.71 -9.01
CA HIS A 221 20.05 -3.51 -8.78
C HIS A 221 19.97 -3.01 -7.33
N PHE A 222 18.79 -3.09 -6.71
CA PHE A 222 18.60 -2.71 -5.31
C PHE A 222 19.45 -3.55 -4.34
N TYR A 223 19.49 -4.87 -4.51
CA TYR A 223 20.30 -5.75 -3.67
C TYR A 223 21.79 -5.81 -4.06
N PHE A 224 22.07 -5.62 -5.35
CA PHE A 224 23.41 -5.64 -5.94
C PHE A 224 23.63 -4.36 -6.76
N PRO A 225 24.17 -3.29 -6.13
CA PRO A 225 24.35 -2.00 -6.79
C PRO A 225 25.20 -2.02 -8.07
N ASN A 226 26.02 -3.07 -8.25
CA ASN A 226 26.85 -3.28 -9.44
C ASN A 226 26.02 -3.74 -10.67
N PHE A 227 24.80 -4.23 -10.48
CA PHE A 227 23.91 -4.63 -11.57
C PHE A 227 23.30 -3.38 -12.22
N PRO A 228 23.02 -3.32 -13.53
CA PRO A 228 22.43 -2.13 -14.14
C PRO A 228 21.00 -1.85 -13.65
N GLN A 229 20.65 -0.57 -13.54
CA GLN A 229 19.28 -0.13 -13.24
C GLN A 229 18.52 0.20 -14.53
N ALA A 230 17.27 -0.25 -14.63
CA ALA A 230 16.36 0.19 -15.69
C ALA A 230 15.68 1.51 -15.28
N GLN A 231 16.18 2.63 -15.81
CA GLN A 231 15.61 3.95 -15.54
C GLN A 231 14.28 4.13 -16.29
N LEU A 232 13.18 4.06 -15.55
CA LEU A 232 11.82 4.27 -16.06
C LEU A 232 11.31 5.70 -15.82
N VAL A 233 12.16 6.58 -15.27
CA VAL A 233 11.81 7.96 -14.94
C VAL A 233 12.78 8.89 -15.65
N LYS A 234 12.25 9.88 -16.36
CA LYS A 234 13.01 10.94 -16.99
C LYS A 234 12.41 12.29 -16.64
N ASN A 235 13.25 13.19 -16.13
CA ASN A 235 12.82 14.53 -15.76
C ASN A 235 13.32 15.54 -16.81
N ILE A 236 12.40 16.34 -17.33
CA ILE A 236 12.71 17.40 -18.30
C ILE A 236 12.45 18.74 -17.61
N PRO A 237 13.47 19.60 -17.42
CA PRO A 237 13.28 20.90 -16.82
C PRO A 237 12.50 21.81 -17.77
N ILE A 238 11.48 22.49 -17.25
CA ILE A 238 10.59 23.41 -17.95
C ILE A 238 10.50 24.74 -17.19
N PHE A 239 9.88 25.76 -17.77
CA PHE A 239 9.66 27.08 -17.14
C PHE A 239 10.95 27.68 -16.54
N ARG A 240 11.99 27.85 -17.36
CA ARG A 240 13.32 28.37 -16.93
C ARG A 240 13.96 27.54 -15.81
N ARG A 241 13.75 26.22 -15.82
CA ARG A 241 14.26 25.26 -14.82
C ARG A 241 13.67 25.47 -13.42
N THR A 242 12.55 26.17 -13.30
CA THR A 242 11.82 26.29 -12.02
C THR A 242 11.01 25.04 -11.71
N LEU A 243 10.65 24.25 -12.72
CA LEU A 243 9.91 23.00 -12.59
C LEU A 243 10.54 21.87 -13.42
N GLY A 244 10.33 20.63 -12.97
CA GLY A 244 10.73 19.42 -13.70
C GLY A 244 9.51 18.59 -14.09
N LEU A 245 9.25 18.47 -15.40
CA LEU A 245 8.24 17.56 -15.93
C LEU A 245 8.78 16.14 -15.87
N SER A 246 8.18 15.30 -15.02
CA SER A 246 8.64 13.94 -14.76
C SER A 246 7.83 12.94 -15.59
N PHE A 247 8.45 12.30 -16.57
CA PHE A 247 7.88 11.19 -17.32
C PHE A 247 8.27 9.89 -16.63
N ARG A 248 7.28 9.15 -16.12
CA ARG A 248 7.47 7.86 -15.46
C ARG A 248 6.64 6.79 -16.17
N ILE A 249 7.28 5.70 -16.55
CA ILE A 249 6.59 4.49 -16.99
C ILE A 249 6.29 3.67 -15.73
N SER A 250 5.01 3.60 -15.35
CA SER A 250 4.53 2.74 -14.25
C SER A 250 3.66 1.64 -14.83
N PHE A 251 4.11 0.40 -14.75
CA PHE A 251 3.36 -0.76 -15.23
C PHE A 251 2.03 -0.98 -14.49
N PRO A 252 1.96 -0.85 -13.15
CA PRO A 252 0.68 -0.86 -12.45
C PRO A 252 -0.27 0.22 -12.95
N MET A 253 0.22 1.44 -13.21
CA MET A 253 -0.61 2.54 -13.70
C MET A 253 -1.12 2.30 -15.12
N ILE A 254 -0.30 1.72 -16.01
CA ILE A 254 -0.74 1.31 -17.34
C ILE A 254 -1.88 0.29 -17.23
N GLY A 255 -1.72 -0.73 -16.38
CA GLY A 255 -2.75 -1.73 -16.13
C GLY A 255 -4.02 -1.15 -15.53
N PHE A 256 -3.90 -0.24 -14.55
CA PHE A 256 -5.04 0.43 -13.93
C PHE A 256 -5.79 1.32 -14.93
N THR A 257 -5.07 2.15 -15.69
CA THR A 257 -5.64 3.12 -16.62
C THR A 257 -6.44 2.43 -17.72
N TYR A 258 -6.05 1.22 -18.12
CA TYR A 258 -6.82 0.38 -19.05
C TYR A 258 -8.26 0.11 -18.57
N PHE A 259 -8.49 0.06 -17.26
CA PHE A 259 -9.80 -0.20 -16.67
C PHE A 259 -10.57 1.07 -16.29
N VAL A 260 -9.96 2.26 -16.39
CA VAL A 260 -10.57 3.55 -16.08
C VAL A 260 -11.37 4.06 -17.29
N SER A 261 -12.46 4.79 -17.05
CA SER A 261 -13.24 5.36 -18.15
C SER A 261 -12.48 6.46 -18.89
N LEU A 262 -12.73 6.61 -20.18
CA LEU A 262 -12.04 7.60 -21.03
C LEU A 262 -12.15 9.05 -20.50
N PRO A 263 -13.31 9.54 -20.00
CA PRO A 263 -13.40 10.88 -19.44
C PRO A 263 -12.57 11.07 -18.17
N LEU A 264 -12.50 10.05 -17.32
CA LEU A 264 -11.66 10.07 -16.12
C LEU A 264 -10.17 10.08 -16.50
N ALA A 265 -9.78 9.22 -17.45
CA ALA A 265 -8.42 9.19 -17.95
C ALA A 265 -7.98 10.54 -18.55
N PHE A 266 -8.86 11.18 -19.33
CA PHE A 266 -8.62 12.52 -19.87
C PHE A 266 -8.43 13.56 -18.76
N SER A 267 -9.35 13.58 -17.80
CA SER A 267 -9.31 14.54 -16.69
C SER A 267 -8.01 14.45 -15.90
N LEU A 268 -7.53 13.24 -15.60
CA LEU A 268 -6.32 13.03 -14.80
C LEU A 268 -5.07 13.70 -15.41
N TRP A 269 -4.78 13.44 -16.69
CA TRP A 269 -3.59 14.03 -17.31
C TRP A 269 -3.79 15.51 -17.65
N PHE A 270 -5.01 15.90 -18.05
CA PHE A 270 -5.32 17.29 -18.40
C PHE A 270 -5.16 18.22 -17.20
N PHE A 271 -5.80 17.91 -16.06
CA PHE A 271 -5.69 18.72 -14.86
C PHE A 271 -4.27 18.68 -14.27
N CYS A 272 -3.58 17.54 -14.35
CA CYS A 272 -2.17 17.47 -13.94
C CYS A 272 -1.29 18.44 -14.74
N LEU A 273 -1.47 18.51 -16.07
CA LEU A 273 -0.72 19.46 -16.90
C LEU A 273 -1.14 20.90 -16.64
N LEU A 274 -2.44 21.16 -16.48
CA LEU A 274 -2.96 22.49 -16.16
C LEU A 274 -2.33 23.03 -14.87
N THR A 275 -2.36 22.26 -13.78
CA THR A 275 -1.73 22.63 -12.52
C THR A 275 -0.21 22.81 -12.66
N THR A 276 0.45 22.00 -13.49
CA THR A 276 1.89 22.17 -13.77
C THR A 276 2.17 23.50 -14.47
N ILE A 277 1.30 23.92 -15.40
CA ILE A 277 1.42 25.21 -16.10
C ILE A 277 1.18 26.37 -15.13
N GLU A 278 0.16 26.28 -14.28
CA GLU A 278 -0.15 27.28 -13.26
C GLU A 278 1.02 27.47 -12.28
N GLN A 279 1.56 26.37 -11.73
CA GLN A 279 2.75 26.40 -10.87
C GLN A 279 3.96 27.01 -11.60
N GLY A 280 4.14 26.69 -12.88
CA GLY A 280 5.25 27.22 -13.69
C GLY A 280 5.16 28.72 -13.87
N PHE A 281 3.96 29.24 -14.11
CA PHE A 281 3.70 30.67 -14.21
C PHE A 281 3.95 31.37 -12.86
N PHE A 282 3.42 30.84 -11.76
CA PHE A 282 3.61 31.43 -10.43
C PHE A 282 5.09 31.49 -10.02
N ASN A 283 5.86 30.43 -10.28
CA ASN A 283 7.29 30.40 -10.00
C ASN A 283 8.07 31.45 -10.80
N ILE A 284 7.67 31.75 -12.06
CA ILE A 284 8.31 32.79 -12.88
C ILE A 284 8.00 34.19 -12.34
N VAL A 285 6.78 34.41 -11.83
CA VAL A 285 6.32 35.71 -11.28
C VAL A 285 6.88 35.94 -9.86
N GLY A 286 7.49 34.93 -9.23
CA GLY A 286 8.04 35.02 -7.87
C GLY A 286 7.03 34.70 -6.77
N LEU A 287 5.86 34.18 -7.13
CA LEU A 287 4.88 33.64 -6.20
C LEU A 287 5.22 32.17 -5.95
N THR A 288 6.04 31.90 -4.93
CA THR A 288 6.36 30.52 -4.53
C THR A 288 5.28 29.98 -3.61
N PHE A 289 4.55 28.95 -4.04
CA PHE A 289 3.76 28.15 -3.10
C PHE A 289 4.72 27.35 -2.21
N VAL A 290 4.69 27.60 -0.90
CA VAL A 290 5.48 26.86 0.12
C VAL A 290 5.00 25.41 0.25
N TYR A 291 3.77 25.12 -0.17
CA TYR A 291 3.32 23.76 -0.38
C TYR A 291 3.73 23.30 -1.78
N SER A 292 4.66 22.36 -1.84
CA SER A 292 4.64 21.38 -2.92
C SER A 292 3.31 20.66 -2.81
N SER A 293 2.27 21.15 -3.48
CA SER A 293 1.12 20.34 -3.81
C SER A 293 1.64 19.27 -4.73
N ASP A 294 2.16 18.21 -4.13
CA ASP A 294 2.25 16.91 -4.75
C ASP A 294 0.80 16.53 -5.04
N VAL A 295 0.29 16.98 -6.19
CA VAL A 295 -0.69 16.22 -6.96
C VAL A 295 -0.08 14.85 -7.31
N ARG A 296 1.24 14.73 -7.19
CA ARG A 296 1.90 13.44 -7.03
C ARG A 296 1.35 12.65 -5.85
N THR A 297 0.75 13.16 -4.79
CA THR A 297 0.21 12.31 -3.70
C THR A 297 -0.96 11.45 -4.20
N PHE A 298 -1.78 11.96 -5.13
CA PHE A 298 -2.84 11.15 -5.76
C PHE A 298 -2.29 10.14 -6.78
N VAL A 299 -1.11 10.41 -7.35
CA VAL A 299 -0.39 9.50 -8.26
C VAL A 299 0.62 8.62 -7.50
N MET A 300 1.04 8.97 -6.29
CA MET A 300 2.01 8.28 -5.43
C MET A 300 1.36 7.17 -4.63
N ALA A 301 0.04 7.22 -4.48
CA ALA A 301 -0.78 6.05 -4.20
C ALA A 301 -0.66 4.95 -5.27
N SER A 302 -0.03 5.24 -6.42
CA SER A 302 0.37 4.26 -7.43
C SER A 302 1.88 4.11 -7.62
N VAL A 303 2.70 4.61 -6.67
CA VAL A 303 4.19 4.63 -6.73
C VAL A 303 4.83 3.53 -5.88
N ALA A 304 4.16 2.39 -5.79
CA ALA A 304 4.78 1.12 -5.40
C ALA A 304 5.21 0.30 -6.62
#